data_AF-A0A1I3X685-F1
#
_entry.id   AF-A0A1I3X685-F1
#
_cell.length_a   1.000
_cell.length_b   1.000
_cell.length_c   1.000
_cell.angle_alpha   90.00
_cell.angle_beta   90.00
_cell.angle_gamma   90.00
#
_symmetry.space_group_name_H-M   'P 1'
#
loop_
_entity.id
_entity.type
_entity.pdbx_description
1 polymer ?
#
loop_
_entity_poly.entity_id
_entity_poly.type
_entity_poly.pdbx_seq_one_letter_code
_entity_poly.pdbx_strand_id
1 'polypeptide(L)'
;MSEMVVHFPWLHPKLGRSPLPDGVVFFDPGVDMATDQPRWRSAELPCPPAEVRSMLRSYMEFGERFPRSSDMQAYQAAGLDNFYTDTTMDIKSQLTGMDAPKEPSPSDLRRQAQLLLAMALYREEQFVAIGEQEGRFEAARDGFAAVLGLDDEESFTQPGVSDEALFPRACVELPWKNLLPSLLLFLPLGTRLFISDEDVVRELVSMDLDFSPCADRPDGLVCCALDSGAVERVCGRRIDLPEPVILMARPLNL
;
A
#
# COMPACT_ATOMS: atom_id res chain seq x y z
N MET A 1 24.71 13.87 3.23
CA MET A 1 23.86 13.13 2.28
C MET A 1 22.44 13.38 2.74
N SER A 2 21.56 13.88 1.88
CA SER A 2 20.17 14.13 2.29
C SER A 2 19.50 12.80 2.59
N GLU A 3 19.02 12.62 3.83
CA GLU A 3 18.23 11.45 4.22
C GLU A 3 16.93 11.45 3.42
N MET A 4 16.65 10.35 2.72
CA MET A 4 15.43 10.19 1.94
C MET A 4 14.28 9.77 2.86
N VAL A 5 13.10 10.38 2.66
CA VAL A 5 11.88 10.03 3.38
C VAL A 5 10.85 9.49 2.41
N VAL A 6 10.47 8.22 2.56
CA VAL A 6 9.50 7.56 1.69
C VAL A 6 8.16 7.41 2.41
N HIS A 7 7.08 7.77 1.73
CA HIS A 7 5.73 7.58 2.24
C HIS A 7 5.38 6.08 2.31
N PHE A 8 4.70 5.68 3.39
CA PHE A 8 4.16 4.35 3.62
C PHE A 8 2.86 4.49 4.45
N PRO A 9 1.83 3.63 4.33
CA PRO A 9 1.71 2.44 3.48
C PRO A 9 1.32 2.72 2.04
N TRP A 10 0.70 3.88 1.77
CA TRP A 10 0.21 4.21 0.44
C TRP A 10 1.35 4.47 -0.54
N LEU A 11 1.24 3.89 -1.73
CA LEU A 11 2.12 4.14 -2.88
C LEU A 11 1.55 5.23 -3.79
N HIS A 12 0.24 5.45 -3.74
CA HIS A 12 -0.52 6.40 -4.52
C HIS A 12 -0.61 7.76 -3.79
N PRO A 13 -0.11 8.86 -4.39
CA PRO A 13 -0.04 10.16 -3.71
C PRO A 13 -1.36 10.75 -3.22
N LYS A 14 -2.47 10.51 -3.94
CA LYS A 14 -3.81 10.96 -3.51
C LYS A 14 -4.32 10.30 -2.22
N LEU A 15 -3.75 9.17 -1.81
CA LEU A 15 -4.15 8.46 -0.59
C LEU A 15 -3.28 8.84 0.63
N GLY A 16 -2.11 9.44 0.41
CA GLY A 16 -1.32 10.05 1.48
C GLY A 16 -2.03 11.28 2.04
N ARG A 17 -2.50 11.21 3.29
CA ARG A 17 -3.28 12.29 3.92
C ARG A 17 -2.44 13.58 4.01
N SER A 18 -2.96 14.67 3.45
CA SER A 18 -2.30 16.00 3.38
C SER A 18 -2.43 16.77 4.71
N PRO A 19 -1.49 17.67 5.08
CA PRO A 19 -0.23 18.01 4.38
C PRO A 19 0.96 17.11 4.74
N LEU A 20 1.61 16.51 3.74
CA LEU A 20 2.82 15.72 3.98
C LEU A 20 4.00 16.63 4.37
N PRO A 21 4.92 16.17 5.24
CA PRO A 21 6.16 16.90 5.52
C PRO A 21 7.00 17.15 4.27
N ASP A 22 7.77 18.25 4.27
CA ASP A 22 8.67 18.58 3.19
C ASP A 22 9.70 17.46 2.94
N GLY A 23 9.89 17.12 1.67
CA GLY A 23 10.84 16.11 1.20
C GLY A 23 10.34 14.66 1.23
N VAL A 24 9.08 14.42 1.62
CA VAL A 24 8.46 13.09 1.50
C VAL A 24 8.23 12.76 0.02
N VAL A 25 8.63 11.57 -0.40
CA VAL A 25 8.41 11.02 -1.75
C VAL A 25 7.64 9.71 -1.70
N PHE A 26 6.91 9.39 -2.76
CA PHE A 26 6.21 8.10 -2.89
C PHE A 26 7.06 7.07 -3.62
N PHE A 27 7.02 5.81 -3.18
CA PHE A 27 7.74 4.74 -3.88
C PHE A 27 7.08 4.40 -5.22
N ASP A 28 7.90 4.31 -6.27
CA ASP A 28 7.49 3.86 -7.60
C ASP A 28 7.95 2.42 -7.85
N PRO A 29 7.02 1.44 -7.90
CA PRO A 29 7.35 0.04 -8.19
C PRO A 29 7.65 -0.24 -9.68
N GLY A 30 7.79 0.79 -10.51
CA GLY A 30 7.98 0.67 -11.96
C GLY A 30 6.66 0.74 -12.72
N VAL A 31 5.67 1.46 -12.19
CA VAL A 31 4.37 1.70 -12.82
C VAL A 31 4.24 3.20 -13.08
N ASP A 32 4.18 3.55 -14.36
CA ASP A 32 4.05 4.95 -14.79
C ASP A 32 2.66 5.47 -14.40
N MET A 33 2.62 6.55 -13.64
CA MET A 33 1.40 7.20 -13.13
C MET A 33 1.59 8.71 -13.22
N ALA A 34 0.56 9.41 -13.67
CA ALA A 34 0.55 10.86 -13.71
C ALA A 34 0.26 11.42 -12.29
N THR A 35 1.22 12.14 -11.73
CA THR A 35 1.06 12.82 -10.43
C THR A 35 1.96 14.06 -10.37
N ASP A 36 1.54 15.04 -9.59
CA ASP A 36 2.28 16.25 -9.21
C ASP A 36 3.21 16.05 -8.01
N GLN A 37 3.02 14.97 -7.26
CA GLN A 37 3.85 14.64 -6.10
C GLN A 37 5.13 13.89 -6.50
N PRO A 38 6.25 14.15 -5.80
CA PRO A 38 7.51 13.51 -6.13
C PRO A 38 7.46 12.00 -5.88
N ARG A 39 7.93 11.24 -6.86
CA ARG A 39 8.06 9.78 -6.78
C ARG A 39 9.51 9.37 -6.90
N TRP A 40 9.89 8.35 -6.15
CA TRP A 40 11.21 7.77 -6.17
C TRP A 40 11.16 6.32 -6.65
N ARG A 41 11.97 6.00 -7.66
CA ARG A 41 12.10 4.66 -8.24
C ARG A 41 13.46 4.09 -7.89
N SER A 42 13.49 2.89 -7.31
CA SER A 42 14.74 2.19 -7.04
C SER A 42 15.44 1.80 -8.35
N ALA A 43 16.75 2.00 -8.43
CA ALA A 43 17.57 1.54 -9.54
C ALA A 43 17.74 0.00 -9.54
N GLU A 44 17.41 -0.66 -8.43
CA GLU A 44 17.54 -2.11 -8.24
C GLU A 44 16.27 -2.91 -8.59
N LEU A 45 15.25 -2.26 -9.16
CA LEU A 45 14.05 -2.95 -9.62
C LEU A 45 14.40 -3.97 -10.72
N PRO A 46 14.09 -5.26 -10.54
CA PRO A 46 14.51 -6.31 -11.47
C PRO A 46 13.78 -6.27 -12.81
N CYS A 47 12.55 -5.77 -12.86
CA CYS A 47 11.71 -5.76 -14.05
C CYS A 47 11.51 -4.34 -14.60
N PRO A 48 11.64 -4.12 -15.92
CA PRO A 48 11.33 -2.85 -16.54
C PRO A 48 9.82 -2.57 -16.55
N PRO A 49 9.38 -1.30 -16.69
CA PRO A 49 7.97 -0.92 -16.63
C PRO A 49 7.05 -1.64 -17.62
N ALA A 50 7.56 -1.99 -18.80
CA ALA A 50 6.78 -2.77 -19.78
C ALA A 50 6.48 -4.19 -19.30
N GLU A 51 7.45 -4.83 -18.63
CA GLU A 51 7.26 -6.18 -18.08
C GLU A 51 6.30 -6.16 -16.89
N VAL A 52 6.44 -5.18 -15.97
CA VAL A 52 5.53 -5.01 -14.83
C VAL A 52 4.09 -4.85 -15.30
N ARG A 53 3.85 -3.99 -16.31
CA ARG A 53 2.52 -3.82 -16.90
C ARG A 53 1.97 -5.09 -17.53
N SER A 54 2.81 -5.86 -18.22
CA SER A 54 2.40 -7.15 -18.79
C SER A 54 2.03 -8.15 -17.69
N MET A 55 2.82 -8.23 -16.62
CA MET A 55 2.53 -9.11 -15.49
C MET A 55 1.22 -8.71 -14.82
N LEU A 56 1.05 -7.44 -14.45
CA LEU A 56 -0.18 -6.93 -13.84
C LEU A 56 -1.42 -7.30 -14.66
N ARG A 57 -1.37 -7.12 -15.98
CA ARG A 57 -2.47 -7.51 -16.88
C ARG A 57 -2.79 -9.00 -16.76
N SER A 58 -1.78 -9.87 -16.83
CA SER A 58 -2.00 -11.32 -16.69
C SER A 58 -2.60 -11.70 -15.34
N TYR A 59 -2.26 -11.00 -14.26
CA TYR A 59 -2.86 -11.21 -12.95
C TYR A 59 -4.34 -10.78 -12.91
N MET A 60 -4.66 -9.63 -13.51
CA MET A 60 -6.04 -9.16 -13.59
C MET A 60 -6.90 -10.11 -14.43
N GLU A 61 -6.42 -10.51 -15.61
CA GLU A 61 -7.08 -11.49 -16.48
C GLU A 61 -7.28 -12.85 -15.79
N PHE A 62 -6.40 -13.22 -14.87
CA PHE A 62 -6.55 -14.42 -14.05
C PHE A 62 -7.62 -14.22 -12.97
N GLY A 63 -7.62 -13.08 -12.28
CA GLY A 63 -8.62 -12.74 -11.27
C GLY A 63 -10.05 -12.70 -11.83
N GLU A 64 -10.22 -12.19 -13.05
CA GLU A 64 -11.52 -12.17 -13.75
C GLU A 64 -12.10 -13.57 -14.02
N ARG A 65 -11.27 -14.62 -14.04
CA ARG A 65 -11.73 -16.01 -14.24
C ARG A 65 -12.44 -16.58 -13.01
N PHE A 66 -12.42 -15.88 -11.87
CA PHE A 66 -13.05 -16.30 -10.62
C PHE A 66 -14.12 -15.29 -10.18
N PRO A 67 -15.34 -15.36 -10.79
CA PRO A 67 -16.41 -14.39 -10.52
C PRO A 67 -17.04 -14.52 -9.13
N ARG A 68 -16.70 -15.55 -8.33
CA ARG A 68 -17.19 -15.73 -6.96
C ARG A 68 -16.04 -15.79 -5.97
N SER A 69 -16.11 -14.99 -4.91
CA SER A 69 -15.14 -15.02 -3.80
C SER A 69 -15.07 -16.38 -3.10
N SER A 70 -16.17 -17.14 -3.09
CA SER A 70 -16.23 -18.52 -2.55
C SER A 70 -15.34 -19.50 -3.34
N ASP A 71 -15.20 -19.29 -4.64
CA ASP A 71 -14.38 -20.14 -5.50
C ASP A 71 -12.90 -19.84 -5.24
N MET A 72 -12.56 -18.60 -4.88
CA MET A 72 -11.23 -18.23 -4.35
C MET A 72 -10.97 -18.79 -2.95
N GLN A 73 -11.97 -18.78 -2.05
CA GLN A 73 -11.84 -19.29 -0.69
C GLN A 73 -11.61 -20.81 -0.63
N ALA A 74 -12.16 -21.58 -1.57
CA ALA A 74 -11.88 -23.00 -1.70
C ALA A 74 -10.40 -23.29 -2.03
N TYR A 75 -9.74 -22.37 -2.74
CA TYR A 75 -8.28 -22.42 -2.96
C TYR A 75 -7.50 -21.92 -1.73
N GLN A 76 -7.95 -20.87 -1.04
CA GLN A 76 -7.32 -20.42 0.23
C GLN A 76 -7.33 -21.51 1.31
N ALA A 77 -8.45 -22.22 1.50
CA ALA A 77 -8.60 -23.29 2.48
C ALA A 77 -7.75 -24.54 2.17
N ALA A 78 -7.23 -24.68 0.96
CA ALA A 78 -6.29 -25.73 0.56
C ALA A 78 -4.82 -25.44 0.93
N GLY A 79 -4.55 -24.34 1.66
CA GLY A 79 -3.21 -24.00 2.19
C GLY A 79 -2.61 -22.69 1.64
N LEU A 80 -3.44 -21.77 1.15
CA LEU A 80 -3.03 -20.53 0.48
C LEU A 80 -3.18 -19.28 1.38
N ASP A 81 -2.81 -19.36 2.66
CA ASP A 81 -2.55 -18.16 3.48
C ASP A 81 -1.41 -17.28 2.89
N ASN A 82 -0.70 -17.81 1.89
CA ASN A 82 0.37 -17.19 1.12
C ASN A 82 -0.07 -16.66 -0.26
N PHE A 83 -1.33 -16.24 -0.46
CA PHE A 83 -1.84 -15.81 -1.77
C PHE A 83 -1.00 -14.71 -2.46
N TYR A 84 -0.26 -13.90 -1.68
CA TYR A 84 0.64 -12.87 -2.20
C TYR A 84 2.11 -13.32 -2.37
N THR A 85 2.50 -14.43 -1.75
CA THR A 85 3.89 -14.95 -1.75
C THR A 85 4.05 -16.12 -2.73
N ASP A 86 3.06 -17.01 -2.81
CA ASP A 86 3.15 -18.26 -3.58
C ASP A 86 2.61 -18.16 -5.03
N THR A 87 1.76 -17.18 -5.33
CA THR A 87 1.11 -17.08 -6.66
C THR A 87 2.07 -16.81 -7.82
N THR A 88 3.26 -16.23 -7.57
CA THR A 88 4.20 -15.94 -8.67
C THR A 88 4.91 -17.19 -9.18
N MET A 89 5.15 -18.19 -8.32
CA MET A 89 5.67 -19.49 -8.73
C MET A 89 4.55 -20.42 -9.20
N ASP A 90 3.38 -20.39 -8.55
CA ASP A 90 2.26 -21.26 -8.94
C ASP A 90 1.63 -20.90 -10.29
N ILE A 91 1.52 -19.62 -10.64
CA ILE A 91 1.01 -19.22 -11.96
C ILE A 91 1.96 -19.67 -13.07
N LYS A 92 3.27 -19.55 -12.87
CA LYS A 92 4.27 -20.08 -13.82
C LYS A 92 4.28 -21.61 -13.85
N SER A 93 4.26 -22.27 -12.70
CA SER A 93 4.24 -23.75 -12.57
C SER A 93 3.01 -24.36 -13.25
N GLN A 94 1.83 -23.75 -13.08
CA GLN A 94 0.60 -24.17 -13.75
C GLN A 94 0.60 -23.85 -15.26
N LEU A 95 1.32 -22.81 -15.71
CA LEU A 95 1.47 -22.47 -17.14
C LEU A 95 2.56 -23.30 -17.85
N THR A 96 3.59 -23.79 -17.15
CA THR A 96 4.74 -24.49 -17.76
C THR A 96 4.84 -25.97 -17.42
N GLY A 97 4.00 -26.50 -16.52
CA GLY A 97 3.85 -27.95 -16.29
C GLY A 97 5.12 -28.68 -15.85
N MET A 98 6.03 -28.04 -15.09
CA MET A 98 7.26 -28.68 -14.62
C MET A 98 7.66 -28.25 -13.19
N ASP A 99 7.82 -29.29 -12.37
CA ASP A 99 8.67 -29.46 -11.19
C ASP A 99 8.35 -28.80 -9.83
N ALA A 100 8.72 -29.55 -8.78
CA ALA A 100 8.53 -29.32 -7.35
C ALA A 100 9.01 -27.95 -6.85
N PRO A 101 8.45 -27.43 -5.73
CA PRO A 101 8.78 -26.10 -5.21
C PRO A 101 10.27 -26.01 -4.86
N LYS A 102 11.00 -25.27 -5.70
CA LYS A 102 12.39 -24.89 -5.47
C LYS A 102 12.38 -23.66 -4.57
N GLU A 103 13.26 -23.62 -3.55
CA GLU A 103 13.41 -22.41 -2.73
C GLU A 103 13.65 -21.19 -3.64
N PRO A 104 12.90 -20.09 -3.44
CA PRO A 104 12.99 -18.93 -4.30
C PRO A 104 14.37 -18.29 -4.21
N SER A 105 14.98 -17.99 -5.35
CA SER A 105 16.27 -17.29 -5.36
C SER A 105 16.10 -15.83 -4.87
N PRO A 106 17.18 -15.14 -4.43
CA PRO A 106 17.11 -13.72 -4.08
C PRO A 106 16.56 -12.84 -5.21
N SER A 107 16.84 -13.22 -6.47
CA SER A 107 16.29 -12.55 -7.64
C SER A 107 14.78 -12.78 -7.80
N ASP A 108 14.29 -13.98 -7.48
CA ASP A 108 12.87 -14.30 -7.50
C ASP A 108 12.12 -13.51 -6.41
N LEU A 109 12.69 -13.43 -5.21
CA LEU A 109 12.13 -12.65 -4.10
C LEU A 109 12.01 -11.17 -4.45
N ARG A 110 13.04 -10.57 -5.06
CA ARG A 110 12.98 -9.18 -5.55
C ARG A 110 11.92 -9.01 -6.64
N ARG A 111 11.81 -9.95 -7.57
CA ARG A 111 10.78 -9.89 -8.63
C ARG A 111 9.36 -9.97 -8.05
N GLN A 112 9.16 -10.86 -7.08
CA GLN A 112 7.90 -11.00 -6.34
C GLN A 112 7.58 -9.72 -5.55
N ALA A 113 8.56 -9.14 -4.86
CA ALA A 113 8.40 -7.91 -4.10
C ALA A 113 8.00 -6.73 -4.99
N GLN A 114 8.66 -6.56 -6.15
CA GLN A 114 8.30 -5.51 -7.11
C GLN A 114 6.86 -5.69 -7.60
N LEU A 115 6.49 -6.92 -7.96
CA LEU A 115 5.15 -7.23 -8.45
C LEU A 115 4.07 -7.00 -7.38
N LEU A 116 4.33 -7.38 -6.14
CA LEU A 116 3.43 -7.15 -5.01
C LEU A 116 3.18 -5.66 -4.78
N LEU A 117 4.24 -4.84 -4.78
CA LEU A 117 4.12 -3.39 -4.67
C LEU A 117 3.38 -2.79 -5.87
N ALA A 118 3.63 -3.29 -7.08
CA ALA A 118 2.90 -2.86 -8.28
C ALA A 118 1.41 -3.19 -8.21
N MET A 119 1.04 -4.36 -7.68
CA MET A 119 -0.36 -4.74 -7.47
C MET A 119 -1.03 -3.89 -6.39
N ALA A 120 -0.31 -3.56 -5.31
CA ALA A 120 -0.81 -2.65 -4.28
C ALA A 120 -1.13 -1.28 -4.88
N LEU A 121 -0.20 -0.70 -5.65
CA LEU A 121 -0.42 0.57 -6.34
C LEU A 121 -1.62 0.49 -7.31
N TYR A 122 -1.76 -0.60 -8.07
CA TYR A 122 -2.90 -0.79 -8.95
C TYR A 122 -4.24 -0.81 -8.17
N ARG A 123 -4.28 -1.50 -7.02
CA ARG A 123 -5.46 -1.53 -6.14
C ARG A 123 -5.77 -0.13 -5.59
N GLU A 124 -4.76 0.62 -5.21
CA GLU A 124 -4.89 2.01 -4.77
C GLU A 124 -5.45 2.92 -5.88
N GLU A 125 -5.02 2.76 -7.14
CA GLU A 125 -5.61 3.46 -8.28
C GLU A 125 -7.11 3.15 -8.44
N GLN A 126 -7.54 1.91 -8.18
CA GLN A 126 -8.96 1.55 -8.21
C GLN A 126 -9.75 2.26 -7.10
N PHE A 127 -9.21 2.34 -5.88
CA PHE A 127 -9.87 3.07 -4.79
C PHE A 127 -10.05 4.54 -5.11
N VAL A 128 -9.00 5.17 -5.65
CA VAL A 128 -9.05 6.56 -6.10
C VAL A 128 -10.11 6.71 -7.22
N ALA A 129 -10.14 5.81 -8.19
CA ALA A 129 -11.09 5.87 -9.30
C ALA A 129 -12.55 5.72 -8.83
N ILE A 130 -12.82 4.81 -7.89
CA ILE A 130 -14.16 4.62 -7.30
C ILE A 130 -14.59 5.88 -6.54
N GLY A 131 -13.74 6.42 -5.66
CA GLY A 131 -14.05 7.64 -4.91
C GLY A 131 -14.30 8.85 -5.84
N GLU A 132 -13.55 8.98 -6.93
CA GLU A 132 -13.80 10.01 -7.95
C GLU A 132 -15.15 9.83 -8.66
N GLN A 133 -15.59 8.59 -8.89
CA GLN A 133 -16.89 8.31 -9.51
C GLN A 133 -18.05 8.59 -8.55
N GLU A 134 -17.91 8.22 -7.28
CA GLU A 134 -18.90 8.51 -6.23
C GLU A 134 -19.06 10.02 -6.04
N GLY A 135 -17.97 10.77 -5.92
CA GLY A 135 -18.04 12.24 -5.82
C GLY A 135 -18.67 12.92 -7.04
N ARG A 136 -18.45 12.39 -8.26
CA ARG A 136 -19.15 12.87 -9.47
C ARG A 136 -20.64 12.55 -9.46
N PHE A 137 -21.01 11.38 -8.94
CA PHE A 137 -22.40 10.98 -8.81
C PHE A 137 -23.13 11.85 -7.78
N GLU A 138 -22.51 12.13 -6.65
CA GLU A 138 -23.03 13.07 -5.65
C GLU A 138 -23.20 14.47 -6.22
N ALA A 139 -22.18 15.02 -6.87
CA ALA A 139 -22.27 16.33 -7.52
C ALA A 139 -23.36 16.38 -8.61
N ALA A 140 -23.55 15.30 -9.37
CA ALA A 140 -24.62 15.21 -10.36
C ALA A 140 -26.00 15.15 -9.68
N ARG A 141 -26.15 14.37 -8.61
CA ARG A 141 -27.37 14.27 -7.81
C ARG A 141 -27.74 15.63 -7.23
N ASP A 142 -26.78 16.33 -6.64
CA ASP A 142 -26.99 17.65 -6.04
C ASP A 142 -27.35 18.69 -7.12
N GLY A 143 -26.71 18.61 -8.29
CA GLY A 143 -27.08 19.40 -9.47
C GLY A 143 -28.51 19.11 -9.96
N PHE A 144 -28.96 17.84 -9.94
CA PHE A 144 -30.34 17.47 -10.27
C PHE A 144 -31.34 17.99 -9.23
N ALA A 145 -31.04 17.90 -7.94
CA ALA A 145 -31.88 18.44 -6.87
C ALA A 145 -32.07 19.96 -7.01
N ALA A 146 -30.98 20.67 -7.31
CA ALA A 146 -31.02 22.11 -7.58
C ALA A 146 -31.85 22.48 -8.82
N VAL A 147 -31.78 21.69 -9.91
CA VAL A 147 -32.60 21.90 -11.11
C VAL A 147 -34.09 21.64 -10.85
N LEU A 148 -34.40 20.70 -9.96
CA LEU A 148 -35.78 20.37 -9.57
C LEU A 148 -36.37 21.36 -8.55
N GLY A 149 -35.55 22.28 -8.02
CA GLY A 149 -35.97 23.26 -7.01
C GLY A 149 -36.28 22.63 -5.65
N LEU A 150 -35.65 21.50 -5.34
CA LEU A 150 -35.71 20.91 -4.00
C LEU A 150 -34.81 21.75 -3.08
N ASP A 151 -35.37 22.33 -2.02
CA ASP A 151 -34.59 23.05 -0.99
C ASP A 151 -33.74 22.04 -0.19
N ASP A 152 -32.64 22.50 0.41
CA ASP A 152 -31.64 21.66 1.11
C ASP A 152 -32.23 20.74 2.21
N GLU A 153 -33.42 21.03 2.73
CA GLU A 153 -34.14 20.18 3.69
C GLU A 153 -34.79 18.92 3.06
N GLU A 154 -34.95 18.88 1.73
CA GLU A 154 -35.43 17.72 0.95
C GLU A 154 -34.29 17.05 0.15
N SER A 155 -33.04 17.41 0.42
CA SER A 155 -31.88 16.77 -0.19
C SER A 155 -31.83 15.27 0.16
N PHE A 156 -31.53 14.44 -0.84
CA PHE A 156 -31.31 13.00 -0.68
C PHE A 156 -30.07 12.65 0.16
N THR A 157 -29.36 13.64 0.71
CA THR A 157 -28.25 13.43 1.63
C THR A 157 -28.75 12.79 2.92
N GLN A 158 -28.42 11.51 3.14
CA GLN A 158 -28.49 10.95 4.49
C GLN A 158 -27.56 11.76 5.39
N PRO A 159 -28.06 12.39 6.48
CA PRO A 159 -27.18 13.05 7.42
C PRO A 159 -26.39 11.99 8.18
N GLY A 160 -25.08 11.94 8.02
CA GLY A 160 -24.20 11.27 8.99
C GLY A 160 -23.12 10.31 8.46
N VAL A 161 -22.90 10.16 7.15
CA VAL A 161 -21.67 9.49 6.69
C VAL A 161 -20.56 10.54 6.71
N SER A 162 -19.63 10.44 7.67
CA SER A 162 -18.49 11.35 7.68
C SER A 162 -17.58 11.07 6.48
N ASP A 163 -16.93 12.10 5.94
CA ASP A 163 -15.93 11.96 4.88
C ASP A 163 -14.86 10.90 5.25
N GLU A 164 -14.53 10.75 6.55
CA GLU A 164 -13.61 9.72 7.06
C GLU A 164 -14.10 8.27 6.92
N ALA A 165 -15.39 8.06 6.65
CA ALA A 165 -15.96 6.75 6.30
C ALA A 165 -15.89 6.46 4.79
N LEU A 166 -15.67 7.48 3.96
CA LEU A 166 -15.56 7.37 2.50
C LEU A 166 -14.11 7.20 2.02
N PHE A 167 -13.12 7.59 2.84
CA PHE A 167 -11.72 7.37 2.49
C PHE A 167 -11.25 5.94 2.81
N PRO A 168 -10.57 5.26 1.87
CA PRO A 168 -9.99 3.95 2.12
C PRO A 168 -8.94 4.04 3.24
N ARG A 169 -8.95 3.05 4.15
CA ARG A 169 -8.03 2.98 5.29
C ARG A 169 -7.03 1.86 5.05
N ALA A 170 -5.73 2.11 5.21
CA ALA A 170 -4.74 1.12 4.80
C ALA A 170 -4.82 -0.16 5.64
N CYS A 171 -5.11 -0.07 6.94
CA CYS A 171 -5.30 -1.24 7.80
C CYS A 171 -6.49 -2.13 7.40
N VAL A 172 -7.48 -1.58 6.68
CA VAL A 172 -8.67 -2.32 6.24
C VAL A 172 -8.51 -2.78 4.79
N GLU A 173 -7.91 -1.92 3.96
CA GLU A 173 -7.91 -2.07 2.51
C GLU A 173 -6.62 -2.63 1.92
N LEU A 174 -5.52 -2.60 2.69
CA LEU A 174 -4.22 -3.08 2.27
C LEU A 174 -3.63 -4.08 3.28
N PRO A 175 -3.01 -5.17 2.81
CA PRO A 175 -2.18 -6.02 3.66
C PRO A 175 -0.82 -5.34 3.91
N TRP A 176 -0.81 -4.16 4.55
CA TRP A 176 0.38 -3.30 4.66
C TRP A 176 1.58 -4.01 5.31
N LYS A 177 1.34 -4.93 6.25
CA LYS A 177 2.37 -5.77 6.87
C LYS A 177 3.11 -6.67 5.88
N ASN A 178 2.47 -7.05 4.78
CA ASN A 178 3.09 -7.81 3.70
C ASN A 178 3.83 -6.90 2.70
N LEU A 179 3.40 -5.64 2.61
CA LEU A 179 4.00 -4.62 1.73
C LEU A 179 5.30 -4.06 2.30
N LEU A 180 5.33 -3.70 3.59
CA LEU A 180 6.50 -3.18 4.28
C LEU A 180 7.77 -3.98 3.95
N PRO A 181 7.81 -5.30 4.17
CA PRO A 181 9.03 -6.06 3.97
C PRO A 181 9.43 -6.17 2.49
N SER A 182 8.48 -6.03 1.56
CA SER A 182 8.76 -5.96 0.12
C SER A 182 9.33 -4.60 -0.27
N LEU A 183 8.85 -3.52 0.35
CA LEU A 183 9.39 -2.17 0.18
C LEU A 183 10.83 -2.09 0.68
N LEU A 184 11.11 -2.62 1.88
CA LEU A 184 12.44 -2.60 2.51
C LEU A 184 13.55 -3.22 1.64
N LEU A 185 13.22 -4.17 0.76
CA LEU A 185 14.19 -4.77 -0.17
C LEU A 185 14.78 -3.80 -1.19
N PHE A 186 14.10 -2.68 -1.43
CA PHE A 186 14.47 -1.72 -2.47
C PHE A 186 14.99 -0.40 -1.93
N LEU A 187 14.80 -0.12 -0.63
CA LEU A 187 15.18 1.15 -0.04
C LEU A 187 16.71 1.25 0.17
N PRO A 188 17.32 2.40 -0.15
CA PRO A 188 18.69 2.70 0.25
C PRO A 188 18.85 2.71 1.76
N LEU A 189 20.07 2.45 2.22
CA LEU A 189 20.50 2.68 3.59
C LEU A 189 20.22 4.14 4.01
N GLY A 190 19.76 4.31 5.25
CA GLY A 190 19.41 5.58 5.86
C GLY A 190 18.03 6.12 5.45
N THR A 191 17.24 5.35 4.69
CA THR A 191 15.88 5.76 4.33
C THR A 191 14.97 5.72 5.55
N ARG A 192 14.22 6.80 5.78
CA ARG A 192 13.17 6.87 6.79
C ARG A 192 11.80 6.66 6.13
N LEU A 193 10.86 6.04 6.82
CA LEU A 193 9.49 5.86 6.35
C LEU A 193 8.57 6.85 7.05
N PHE A 194 7.73 7.57 6.30
CA PHE A 194 6.69 8.43 6.86
C PHE A 194 5.34 7.73 6.79
N ILE A 195 4.69 7.55 7.94
CA ILE A 195 3.38 6.93 8.10
C ILE A 195 2.32 8.00 8.32
N SER A 196 1.47 8.21 7.31
CA SER A 196 0.35 9.16 7.38
C SER A 196 -0.95 8.54 7.92
N ASP A 197 -1.06 7.20 7.89
CA ASP A 197 -2.27 6.48 8.27
C ASP A 197 -2.27 6.22 9.78
N GLU A 198 -3.22 6.84 10.49
CA GLU A 198 -3.33 6.73 11.95
C GLU A 198 -3.64 5.31 12.41
N ASP A 199 -4.41 4.54 11.64
CA ASP A 199 -4.75 3.17 12.02
C ASP A 199 -3.50 2.28 11.97
N VAL A 200 -2.60 2.52 11.01
CA VAL A 200 -1.29 1.84 10.97
C VAL A 200 -0.45 2.21 12.20
N VAL A 201 -0.44 3.49 12.59
CA VAL A 201 0.31 3.93 13.79
C VAL A 201 -0.27 3.29 15.06
N ARG A 202 -1.59 3.27 15.22
CA ARG A 202 -2.27 2.61 16.35
C ARG A 202 -1.95 1.12 16.40
N GLU A 203 -1.96 0.45 15.25
CA GLU A 203 -1.63 -0.95 15.15
C GLU A 203 -0.17 -1.21 15.54
N LEU A 204 0.77 -0.38 15.09
CA LEU A 204 2.18 -0.47 15.49
C LEU A 204 2.35 -0.26 17.01
N VAL A 205 1.69 0.74 17.60
CA VAL A 205 1.71 0.95 19.06
C VAL A 205 1.13 -0.26 19.81
N SER A 206 0.05 -0.87 19.30
CA SER A 206 -0.54 -2.08 19.91
C SER A 206 0.38 -3.30 19.87
N MET A 207 1.43 -3.27 19.04
CA MET A 207 2.48 -4.29 18.96
C MET A 207 3.68 -3.97 19.85
N ASP A 208 3.52 -3.10 20.85
CA ASP A 208 4.59 -2.65 21.74
C ASP A 208 5.78 -2.04 20.97
N LEU A 209 5.47 -1.15 20.01
CA LEU A 209 6.46 -0.28 19.38
C LEU A 209 6.40 1.11 20.00
N ASP A 210 7.53 1.54 20.56
CA ASP A 210 7.64 2.82 21.23
C ASP A 210 7.89 3.94 20.22
N PHE A 211 6.99 4.92 20.22
CA PHE A 211 7.14 6.16 19.48
C PHE A 211 7.62 7.27 20.43
N SER A 212 8.69 7.94 20.07
CA SER A 212 9.29 9.04 20.84
C SER A 212 9.46 10.28 19.97
N PRO A 213 9.51 11.51 20.53
CA PRO A 213 9.73 12.70 19.72
C PRO A 213 10.99 12.59 18.85
N CYS A 214 10.88 12.91 17.56
CA CYS A 214 12.01 12.86 16.64
C CYS A 214 13.07 13.91 17.04
N ALA A 215 14.24 13.47 17.50
CA ALA A 215 15.31 14.39 17.94
C ALA A 215 15.80 15.34 16.83
N ASP A 216 15.73 14.89 15.58
CA ASP A 216 16.32 15.60 14.43
C ASP A 216 15.32 16.48 13.66
N ARG A 217 14.02 16.47 14.02
CA ARG A 217 12.98 17.26 13.35
C ARG A 217 12.06 17.99 14.34
N PRO A 218 12.03 19.33 14.32
CA PRO A 218 11.20 20.13 15.23
C PRO A 218 9.70 20.10 14.91
N ASP A 219 9.28 19.41 13.85
CA ASP A 219 7.91 19.43 13.28
C ASP A 219 6.85 18.70 14.14
N GLY A 220 7.16 18.41 15.42
CA GLY A 220 6.26 17.67 16.31
C GLY A 220 6.04 16.21 15.92
N LEU A 221 6.87 15.66 15.03
CA LEU A 221 6.80 14.26 14.61
C LEU A 221 7.33 13.31 15.69
N VAL A 222 6.78 12.10 15.70
CA VAL A 222 7.25 10.99 16.52
C VAL A 222 7.96 9.96 15.65
N CYS A 223 9.00 9.36 16.21
CA CYS A 223 9.90 8.42 15.57
C CYS A 223 9.88 7.09 16.32
N CYS A 224 9.93 5.99 15.57
CA CYS A 224 10.10 4.64 16.08
C CYS A 224 11.19 3.93 15.26
N ALA A 225 12.13 3.24 15.92
CA ALA A 225 13.14 2.45 15.25
C ALA A 225 12.66 1.01 15.06
N LEU A 226 12.61 0.55 13.81
CA LEU A 226 12.37 -0.85 13.45
C LEU A 226 13.71 -1.56 13.24
N ASP A 227 14.11 -2.38 14.20
CA ASP A 227 15.17 -3.37 14.02
C ASP A 227 14.63 -4.68 13.41
N SER A 228 15.53 -5.63 13.09
CA SER A 228 15.15 -6.93 12.51
C SER A 228 14.15 -7.72 13.37
N GLY A 229 14.21 -7.59 14.70
CA GLY A 229 13.28 -8.26 15.62
C GLY A 229 11.91 -7.58 15.66
N ALA A 230 11.88 -6.25 15.60
CA ALA A 230 10.66 -5.48 15.46
C ALA A 230 9.95 -5.79 14.13
N VAL A 231 10.69 -5.89 13.03
CA VAL A 231 10.14 -6.32 11.73
C VAL A 231 9.59 -7.74 11.78
N GLU A 232 10.28 -8.67 12.44
CA GLU A 232 9.78 -10.04 12.63
C GLU A 232 8.45 -10.06 13.40
N ARG A 233 8.33 -9.27 14.47
CA ARG A 233 7.06 -9.13 15.22
C ARG A 233 5.93 -8.53 14.38
N VAL A 234 6.21 -7.47 13.61
CA VAL A 234 5.21 -6.76 12.82
C VAL A 234 4.76 -7.58 11.61
N CYS A 235 5.69 -8.18 10.89
CA CYS A 235 5.46 -8.83 9.60
C CYS A 235 5.32 -10.35 9.70
N GLY A 236 5.57 -10.94 10.86
CA GLY A 236 5.61 -12.40 11.04
C GLY A 236 6.76 -13.08 10.30
N ARG A 237 7.68 -12.31 9.71
CA ARG A 237 8.86 -12.81 8.98
C ARG A 237 10.09 -12.01 9.33
N ARG A 238 11.19 -12.72 9.59
CA ARG A 238 12.47 -12.10 9.85
C ARG A 238 13.06 -11.51 8.57
N ILE A 239 13.51 -10.26 8.67
CA ILE A 239 14.34 -9.62 7.65
C ILE A 239 15.60 -9.14 8.34
N ASP A 240 16.74 -9.54 7.81
CA ASP A 240 18.00 -9.02 8.31
C ASP A 240 18.20 -7.61 7.77
N LEU A 241 17.98 -6.63 8.64
CA LEU A 241 18.24 -5.23 8.35
C LEU A 241 19.70 -4.88 8.73
N PRO A 242 20.48 -4.27 7.81
CA PRO A 242 21.84 -3.84 8.11
C PRO A 242 21.89 -2.70 9.14
N GLU A 243 20.82 -1.92 9.24
CA GLU A 243 20.60 -0.88 10.25
C GLU A 243 19.10 -0.72 10.53
N PRO A 244 18.71 -0.20 11.71
CA PRO A 244 17.30 0.03 12.02
C PRO A 244 16.66 1.03 11.05
N VAL A 245 15.45 0.72 10.58
CA VAL A 245 14.66 1.63 9.75
C VAL A 245 13.88 2.56 10.65
N ILE A 246 13.96 3.87 10.42
CA ILE A 246 13.23 4.85 11.22
C ILE A 246 11.85 5.07 10.61
N LEU A 247 10.80 4.73 11.36
CA LEU A 247 9.44 5.16 11.10
C LEU A 247 9.22 6.54 11.68
N MET A 248 8.52 7.40 10.95
CA MET A 248 8.10 8.73 11.36
C MET A 248 6.60 8.85 11.19
N ALA A 249 5.91 9.39 12.19
CA ALA A 249 4.48 9.59 12.15
C ALA A 249 4.11 10.91 12.84
N ARG A 250 2.88 11.37 12.58
CA ARG A 250 2.29 12.40 13.44
C ARG A 250 1.88 11.78 14.78
N PRO A 251 1.97 12.51 15.89
CA PRO A 251 1.50 12.02 17.18
C PRO A 251 0.01 11.70 17.08
N LEU A 252 -0.39 10.57 17.65
CA LEU A 252 -1.81 10.24 17.78
C LEU A 252 -2.45 11.27 18.73
N ASN A 253 -3.48 11.95 18.25
CA ASN A 253 -4.37 12.70 19.14
C ASN A 253 -5.20 11.66 19.91
N LEU A 254 -4.71 11.24 21.08
CA LEU A 254 -5.44 10.41 22.03
C LEU A 254 -6.43 11.25 22.83
#